data_AF-A0A3D1G304-F1
#
_entry.id   AF-A0A3D1G304-F1
#
_cell.length_a   1.000
_cell.length_b   1.000
_cell.length_c   1.000
_cell.angle_alpha   90.00
_cell.angle_beta   90.00
_cell.angle_gamma   90.00
#
_symmetry.space_group_name_H-M   'P 1'
#
loop_
_entity.id
_entity.type
_entity.pdbx_description
1 polymer ?
#
loop_
_entity_poly.entity_id
_entity_poly.type
_entity_poly.pdbx_seq_one_letter_code
_entity_poly.pdbx_strand_id
1 'polypeptide(L)'
;SHDAPRLSDWLAEAMEELSPREKLIIMRRRLNEDGATLDELGRDFGVSKERVRQLETRAMKKIRVNIESRVDSLDDILYLS
;
A
#
# COMPACT_ATOMS: atom_id res chain seq x y z
N SER A 1 -5.47 -0.83 26.78
CA SER A 1 -5.74 -2.09 26.06
C SER A 1 -6.49 -1.79 24.78
N HIS A 2 -6.07 -2.36 23.64
CA HIS A 2 -6.76 -2.42 22.34
C HIS A 2 -6.46 -1.32 21.29
N ASP A 3 -5.19 -1.07 20.96
CA ASP A 3 -4.83 -0.40 19.68
C ASP A 3 -4.54 -1.38 18.53
N ALA A 4 -4.43 -2.67 18.85
CA ALA A 4 -4.01 -3.70 17.90
C ALA A 4 -4.97 -4.05 16.73
N PRO A 5 -6.27 -3.67 16.67
CA PRO A 5 -7.10 -3.89 15.48
C PRO A 5 -7.15 -2.70 14.50
N ARG A 6 -6.72 -1.50 14.88
CA ARG A 6 -6.96 -0.29 14.06
C ARG A 6 -6.14 -0.27 12.76
N LEU A 7 -4.87 -0.66 12.83
CA LEU A 7 -3.97 -0.54 11.69
C LEU A 7 -4.32 -1.49 10.55
N SER A 8 -4.74 -2.72 10.86
CA SER A 8 -5.19 -3.69 9.86
C SER A 8 -6.44 -3.21 9.15
N ASP A 9 -7.39 -2.65 9.89
CA ASP A 9 -8.66 -2.15 9.36
C ASP A 9 -8.43 -0.91 8.48
N TRP A 10 -7.60 0.03 8.94
CA TRP A 10 -7.22 1.20 8.16
C TRP A 10 -6.44 0.84 6.90
N LEU A 11 -5.56 -0.16 6.97
CA LEU A 11 -4.88 -0.67 5.77
C LEU A 11 -5.87 -1.31 4.80
N ALA A 12 -6.84 -2.08 5.30
CA ALA A 12 -7.86 -2.70 4.46
C ALA A 12 -8.67 -1.65 3.72
N GLU A 13 -9.13 -0.60 4.42
CA GLU A 13 -9.88 0.50 3.82
C GLU A 13 -9.01 1.32 2.84
N ALA A 14 -7.75 1.60 3.18
CA ALA A 14 -6.82 2.27 2.27
C ALA A 14 -6.57 1.46 0.97
N MET A 15 -6.61 0.13 1.06
CA MET A 15 -6.50 -0.78 -0.08
C MET A 15 -7.75 -0.80 -0.97
N GLU A 16 -8.90 -0.31 -0.48
CA GLU A 16 -10.12 -0.14 -1.28
C GLU A 16 -10.09 1.13 -2.14
N GLU A 17 -9.33 2.17 -1.75
CA GLU A 17 -9.15 3.40 -2.54
C GLU A 17 -8.16 3.25 -3.71
N LEU A 18 -7.46 2.11 -3.75
CA LEU A 18 -6.59 1.77 -4.85
C LEU A 18 -7.39 1.28 -6.05
N SER A 19 -6.97 1.70 -7.25
CA SER A 19 -7.48 1.08 -8.47
C SER A 19 -7.11 -0.42 -8.50
N PRO A 20 -7.85 -1.26 -9.26
CA PRO A 20 -7.55 -2.69 -9.35
C PRO A 20 -6.09 -2.98 -9.75
N ARG A 21 -5.52 -2.16 -10.63
CA ARG A 21 -4.11 -2.25 -11.04
C ARG A 21 -3.15 -1.88 -9.91
N GLU A 22 -3.41 -0.80 -9.19
CA GLU A 22 -2.59 -0.38 -8.04
C GLU A 22 -2.62 -1.44 -6.93
N LYS A 23 -3.81 -1.96 -6.59
CA LYS A 23 -4.00 -3.01 -5.58
C LYS A 23 -3.20 -4.26 -5.93
N LEU A 24 -3.28 -4.72 -7.19
CA LEU A 24 -2.56 -5.90 -7.65
C LEU A 24 -1.04 -5.72 -7.63
N ILE A 25 -0.54 -4.52 -7.96
CA ILE A 25 0.88 -4.17 -7.83
C ILE A 25 1.34 -4.26 -6.38
N ILE A 26 0.59 -3.68 -5.43
CA ILE A 26 0.93 -3.74 -4.01
C ILE A 26 0.90 -5.19 -3.49
N MET A 27 -0.16 -5.94 -3.81
CA MET A 27 -0.29 -7.34 -3.40
C MET A 27 0.88 -8.19 -3.91
N ARG A 28 1.22 -8.08 -5.19
CA ARG A 28 2.28 -8.90 -5.81
C ARG A 28 3.69 -8.48 -5.40
N ARG A 29 3.95 -7.20 -5.08
CA ARG A 29 5.30 -6.70 -4.74
C ARG A 29 5.59 -6.69 -3.24
N ARG A 30 4.58 -6.48 -2.40
CA ARG A 30 4.75 -6.16 -0.97
C ARG A 30 4.17 -7.20 -0.03
N LEU A 31 3.13 -7.93 -0.47
CA LEU A 31 2.41 -8.91 0.36
C LEU A 31 2.70 -10.36 -0.05
N ASN A 32 3.66 -10.57 -0.94
CA ASN A 32 4.12 -11.90 -1.35
C ASN A 32 5.60 -12.06 -0.95
N GLU A 33 5.97 -13.22 -0.44
CA GLU A 33 7.33 -13.52 0.04
C GLU A 33 8.36 -13.40 -1.10
N ASP A 34 8.01 -13.93 -2.28
CA ASP A 34 8.75 -13.77 -3.54
C ASP A 34 8.16 -12.61 -4.36
N GLY A 35 8.20 -11.40 -3.80
CA GLY A 35 7.59 -10.22 -4.39
C GLY A 35 8.01 -9.98 -5.84
N ALA A 36 7.03 -9.85 -6.75
CA ALA A 36 7.28 -9.68 -8.17
C ALA A 36 8.12 -8.42 -8.46
N THR A 37 9.01 -8.48 -9.43
CA THR A 37 9.81 -7.33 -9.85
C THR A 37 8.97 -6.34 -10.68
N LEU A 38 9.45 -5.09 -10.78
CA LEU A 38 8.79 -4.08 -11.63
C LEU A 38 8.80 -4.49 -13.11
N ASP A 39 9.80 -5.28 -13.52
CA ASP A 39 9.95 -5.74 -14.90
C ASP A 39 8.93 -6.84 -15.23
N GLU A 40 8.78 -7.83 -14.36
CA GLU A 40 7.76 -8.89 -14.49
C GLU A 40 6.35 -8.30 -14.53
N LEU A 41 6.03 -7.39 -13.61
CA LEU A 41 4.73 -6.71 -13.62
C LEU A 41 4.54 -5.81 -14.86
N GLY A 42 5.63 -5.23 -15.37
CA GLY A 42 5.58 -4.46 -16.61
C GLY A 42 5.16 -5.35 -17.78
N ARG A 43 5.77 -6.54 -17.89
CA ARG A 43 5.43 -7.56 -18.89
C ARG A 43 3.98 -8.03 -18.72
N ASP A 44 3.57 -8.40 -17.51
CA ASP A 44 2.21 -8.87 -17.21
C ASP A 44 1.12 -7.85 -17.54
N PHE A 45 1.39 -6.56 -17.27
CA PHE A 45 0.42 -5.49 -17.52
C PHE A 45 0.52 -4.86 -18.91
N GLY A 46 1.49 -5.27 -19.72
CA GLY A 46 1.77 -4.66 -21.03
C GLY A 46 2.20 -3.19 -20.93
N VAL A 47 2.94 -2.83 -19.89
CA VAL A 47 3.42 -1.46 -19.64
C VAL A 47 4.91 -1.43 -19.33
N SER A 48 5.53 -0.26 -19.43
CA SER A 48 6.95 -0.13 -19.06
C SER A 48 7.17 -0.32 -17.55
N LYS A 49 8.38 -0.77 -17.19
CA LYS A 49 8.86 -0.84 -15.80
C LYS A 49 8.64 0.47 -15.04
N GLU A 50 8.91 1.60 -15.70
CA GLU A 50 8.71 2.93 -15.11
C GLU A 50 7.22 3.23 -14.87
N ARG A 51 6.32 2.77 -15.75
CA ARG A 51 4.88 2.91 -15.54
C ARG A 51 4.42 2.12 -14.31
N VAL A 52 4.94 0.91 -14.11
CA VAL A 52 4.66 0.13 -12.88
C VAL A 52 5.17 0.87 -11.64
N ARG A 53 6.38 1.43 -11.69
CA ARG A 53 6.96 2.22 -10.59
C ARG A 53 6.06 3.41 -10.23
N GLN A 54 5.57 4.15 -11.22
CA GLN A 54 4.66 5.27 -11.00
C GLN A 54 3.34 4.83 -10.35
N LEU A 55 2.77 3.70 -10.78
CA LEU A 55 1.56 3.14 -10.18
C LEU A 55 1.82 2.69 -8.74
N GLU A 56 2.95 2.03 -8.47
CA GLU A 56 3.35 1.66 -7.10
C GLU A 56 3.49 2.90 -6.21
N THR A 57 4.22 3.92 -6.65
CA THR A 57 4.40 5.16 -5.88
C THR A 57 3.06 5.86 -5.62
N ARG A 58 2.17 5.90 -6.62
CA ARG A 58 0.84 6.48 -6.47
C ARG A 58 0.00 5.70 -5.46
N ALA A 59 0.01 4.37 -5.53
CA ALA A 59 -0.68 3.50 -4.58
C ALA A 59 -0.19 3.72 -3.16
N MET A 60 1.13 3.70 -2.95
CA MET A 60 1.74 3.95 -1.64
C MET A 60 1.41 5.33 -1.09
N LYS A 61 1.35 6.36 -1.95
CA LYS A 61 0.95 7.71 -1.55
C LYS A 61 -0.50 7.74 -1.07
N LYS A 62 -1.42 7.07 -1.76
CA LYS A 62 -2.83 6.96 -1.34
C LYS A 62 -2.95 6.26 0.02
N ILE A 63 -2.28 5.13 0.18
CA ILE A 63 -2.28 4.38 1.45
C ILE A 63 -1.79 5.27 2.60
N ARG A 64 -0.66 5.95 2.39
CA ARG A 64 -0.09 6.87 3.38
C ARG A 64 -1.06 7.99 3.76
N VAL A 65 -1.63 8.70 2.78
CA VAL A 65 -2.56 9.81 3.06
C VAL A 65 -3.80 9.31 3.79
N ASN A 66 -4.31 8.13 3.43
CA ASN A 66 -5.46 7.53 4.08
C ASN A 66 -5.17 7.22 5.55
N ILE A 67 -4.03 6.60 5.85
CA ILE A 67 -3.60 6.30 7.22
C ILE A 67 -3.29 7.59 8.00
N GLU A 68 -2.55 8.54 7.42
CA GLU A 68 -2.22 9.83 8.04
C GLU A 68 -3.48 10.63 8.37
N SER A 69 -4.54 10.56 7.54
CA SER A 69 -5.81 11.23 7.81
C SER A 69 -6.64 10.61 8.95
N ARG A 70 -6.33 9.37 9.34
CA ARG A 70 -7.02 8.61 10.40
C ARG A 70 -6.26 8.63 11.72
N VAL A 71 -4.95 8.86 11.63
CA VAL A 71 -4.08 9.06 12.79
C VAL A 71 -4.13 10.55 13.12
N ASP A 72 -5.11 10.92 13.96
CA ASP A 72 -5.33 12.31 14.40
C ASP A 72 -4.17 12.84 15.29
N SER A 73 -3.29 11.96 15.79
CA SER A 73 -2.13 12.35 16.59
C SER A 73 -0.89 11.50 16.31
N LEU A 74 0.27 12.14 16.16
CA LEU A 74 1.58 11.47 16.11
C LEU A 74 1.89 10.70 17.42
N ASP A 75 1.17 11.01 18.50
CA ASP A 75 1.26 10.33 19.78
C ASP A 75 0.87 8.84 19.68
N ASP A 76 -0.17 8.48 18.92
CA ASP A 76 -0.68 7.10 18.86
C ASP A 76 0.31 6.08 18.25
N ILE A 77 1.29 6.55 17.47
CA ILE A 77 2.33 5.71 16.86
C ILE A 77 3.54 5.52 17.79
N LEU A 78 3.76 6.47 18.72
CA LEU A 78 4.94 6.50 19.59
C LEU A 78 4.74 5.76 20.93
N TYR A 79 3.51 5.41 21.31
CA TYR A 79 3.23 4.68 22.56
C TYR A 79 3.37 3.14 22.47
N LEU A 80 3.93 2.60 21.39
CA LEU A 80 4.19 1.17 21.21
C LEU A 80 5.68 0.77 21.18
N SER A 81 6.60 1.69 21.50
CA SER A 81 8.04 1.42 21.70
C SER A 81 8.43 1.48 23.17
#